data_AF-A0A3M1PMM7-F1
#
_entry.id   AF-A0A3M1PMM7-F1
#
_cell.length_a   1.000
_cell.length_b   1.000
_cell.length_c   1.000
_cell.angle_alpha   90.00
_cell.angle_beta   90.00
_cell.angle_gamma   90.00
#
_symmetry.space_group_name_H-M   'P 1'
#
loop_
_entity.id
_entity.type
_entity.pdbx_description
1 polymer ?
#
loop_
_entity_poly.entity_id
_entity_poly.type
_entity_poly.pdbx_seq_one_letter_code
_entity_poly.pdbx_strand_id
1 'polypeptide(L)' 'MRDLKAKIEEAGAFLREKTKIQPEVGIILGTGLGALAEEIDQETAISYDQIPHFPISTVESHAGRLIFGKIG' A
#
# COMPACT_ATOMS: atom_id res chain seq x y z
N MET A 1 -19.28 -5.72 12.76
CA MET A 1 -19.33 -5.14 11.40
C MET A 1 -19.08 -3.63 11.37
N ARG A 2 -19.66 -2.82 12.28
CA ARG A 2 -19.42 -1.36 12.34
C ARG A 2 -17.94 -1.00 12.51
N ASP A 3 -17.19 -1.78 13.29
CA ASP A 3 -15.78 -1.49 13.57
C ASP A 3 -14.86 -1.68 12.35
N LEU A 4 -15.15 -2.65 11.48
CA LEU A 4 -14.35 -2.88 10.28
C LEU A 4 -14.47 -1.70 9.30
N LYS A 5 -15.68 -1.14 9.15
CA LYS A 5 -15.92 0.03 8.29
C LYS A 5 -15.12 1.23 8.77
N ALA A 6 -15.12 1.50 10.07
CA ALA A 6 -14.35 2.60 10.66
C ALA A 6 -12.84 2.45 10.40
N LYS A 7 -12.29 1.24 10.59
CA LYS A 7 -10.88 0.95 10.30
C LYS A 7 -10.49 1.21 8.83
N ILE A 8 -11.36 0.79 7.90
CA ILE A 8 -11.15 1.01 6.46
C ILE A 8 -11.20 2.52 6.14
N GLU A 9 -12.13 3.26 6.73
CA GLU A 9 -12.26 4.70 6.51
C GLU A 9 -11.06 5.47 7.05
N GLU A 10 -10.55 5.12 8.24
CA GLU A 10 -9.35 5.71 8.84
C GLU A 10 -8.10 5.45 8.01
N ALA A 11 -7.85 4.19 7.61
CA ALA A 11 -6.72 3.83 6.76
C ALA A 11 -6.81 4.55 5.41
N GLY A 12 -8.00 4.58 4.79
CA GLY A 12 -8.22 5.25 3.52
C GLY A 12 -8.05 6.77 3.61
N ALA A 13 -8.47 7.40 4.71
CA ALA A 13 -8.28 8.83 4.93
C ALA A 13 -6.79 9.17 5.07
N PHE A 14 -6.06 8.39 5.87
CA PHE A 14 -4.61 8.52 5.99
C PHE A 14 -3.90 8.44 4.64
N LEU A 15 -4.25 7.45 3.80
CA LEU A 15 -3.64 7.29 2.47
C LEU A 15 -3.95 8.47 1.54
N ARG A 16 -5.18 8.99 1.55
CA ARG A 16 -5.59 10.16 0.74
C ARG A 16 -4.85 11.44 1.11
N GLU A 17 -4.35 11.57 2.33
CA GLU A 17 -3.50 12.70 2.73
C GLU A 17 -2.05 12.57 2.23
N LYS A 18 -1.60 11.35 1.96
CA LYS A 18 -0.20 11.06 1.56
C LYS A 18 0.02 11.09 0.05
N THR A 19 -1.02 10.90 -0.75
CA THR A 19 -0.91 10.94 -2.21
C THR A 19 -2.13 11.57 -2.86
N LYS A 20 -1.91 12.20 -4.03
CA LYS A 20 -2.98 12.71 -4.89
C LYS A 20 -3.42 11.69 -5.95
N ILE A 21 -2.72 10.56 -6.05
CA ILE A 21 -3.04 9.51 -7.02
C ILE A 21 -4.39 8.90 -6.66
N GLN A 22 -5.25 8.78 -7.66
CA GLN A 22 -6.50 8.03 -7.59
C GLN A 22 -6.32 6.78 -8.45
N PRO A 23 -5.80 5.67 -7.89
CA PRO A 23 -5.49 4.49 -8.68
C PRO A 23 -6.79 3.81 -9.12
N GLU A 24 -6.84 3.40 -10.39
CA GLU A 24 -7.94 2.60 -10.93
C GLU A 24 -7.72 1.09 -10.70
N VAL A 25 -6.47 0.70 -10.50
CA VAL A 25 -6.03 -0.70 -10.34
C VAL A 25 -5.22 -0.85 -9.06
N GLY A 26 -5.47 -1.94 -8.33
CA GLY A 26 -4.65 -2.38 -7.20
C GLY A 26 -3.95 -3.70 -7.52
N ILE A 27 -2.66 -3.79 -7.21
CA ILE A 27 -1.84 -4.99 -7.44
C ILE A 27 -1.32 -5.48 -6.08
N ILE A 28 -1.46 -6.77 -5.81
CA ILE A 28 -0.87 -7.43 -4.64
C ILE A 28 0.26 -8.33 -5.13
N LEU A 29 1.49 -8.04 -4.71
CA LEU A 29 2.67 -8.81 -5.09
C LEU A 29 2.90 -9.94 -4.09
N GLY A 30 2.87 -11.18 -4.59
CA GLY A 30 3.25 -12.36 -3.81
C GLY A 30 4.76 -12.59 -3.79
N THR A 31 5.17 -13.64 -3.08
CA THR A 31 6.57 -14.07 -3.02
C THR A 31 7.19 -14.23 -4.41
N GLY A 32 8.38 -13.66 -4.62
CA GLY A 32 9.10 -13.74 -5.88
C GLY A 32 8.70 -12.69 -6.94
N LEU A 33 7.68 -11.87 -6.68
CA LEU A 33 7.22 -10.82 -7.60
C LEU A 33 7.71 -9.41 -7.22
N GLY A 34 8.68 -9.31 -6.31
CA GLY A 34 9.22 -8.02 -5.84
C GLY A 34 9.83 -7.17 -6.95
N ALA A 35 10.40 -7.78 -7.99
CA ALA A 35 10.99 -7.08 -9.12
C ALA A 35 9.96 -6.21 -9.87
N LEU A 36 8.69 -6.63 -9.92
CA LEU A 36 7.63 -5.83 -10.54
C LEU A 36 7.42 -4.48 -9.81
N ALA A 37 7.66 -4.45 -8.51
CA ALA A 37 7.61 -3.20 -7.75
C ALA A 37 8.71 -2.20 -8.16
N GLU A 38 9.83 -2.69 -8.70
CA GLU A 38 10.94 -1.86 -9.17
C GLU A 38 10.65 -1.24 -10.55
N GLU A 39 9.74 -1.83 -11.33
CA GLU A 39 9.29 -1.31 -12.63
C GLU A 39 8.21 -0.21 -12.51
N ILE A 40 7.62 -0.05 -11.33
CA ILE A 40 6.65 1.01 -11.07
C ILE A 40 7.38 2.35 -11.03
N ASP A 41 6.95 3.30 -11.86
CA ASP A 41 7.32 4.71 -11.71
C ASP A 41 6.69 5.24 -10.42
N GLN A 42 7.44 5.13 -9.33
CA GLN A 42 6.99 5.38 -7.96
C GLN A 42 6.88 6.87 -7.70
N GLU A 43 5.65 7.34 -7.45
CA GLU A 43 5.41 8.70 -6.97
C GLU A 43 5.32 8.76 -5.43
N THR A 44 4.79 7.73 -4.79
CA THR A 44 4.66 7.67 -3.32
C THR A 44 4.81 6.24 -2.81
N ALA A 45 5.59 6.04 -1.76
CA ALA A 45 5.66 4.76 -1.04
C ALA A 45 5.46 4.98 0.45
N ILE A 46 4.61 4.15 1.06
CA ILE A 46 4.22 4.27 2.47
C ILE A 46 4.45 2.92 3.13
N SER A 47 5.23 2.89 4.21
CA SER A 47 5.46 1.66 4.98
C SER A 47 4.18 1.24 5.71
N TYR A 48 3.90 -0.06 5.79
CA TYR A 48 2.67 -0.59 6.38
C TYR A 48 2.53 -0.26 7.88
N ASP A 49 3.65 -0.13 8.61
CA ASP A 49 3.67 0.29 10.01
C ASP A 49 3.17 1.72 10.24
N GLN A 50 3.15 2.56 9.20
CA GLN A 50 2.62 3.92 9.24
C GLN A 50 1.12 3.97 8.96
N ILE A 51 0.56 2.93 8.32
CA ILE A 51 -0.85 2.93 7.90
C ILE A 51 -1.70 2.38 9.05
N PRO A 52 -2.71 3.13 9.55
CA PRO A 52 -3.60 2.64 10.59
C PRO A 52 -4.22 1.29 10.24
N HIS A 53 -4.20 0.35 11.19
CA HIS A 53 -4.79 -0.99 11.08
C HIS A 53 -4.16 -1.93 10.04
N PHE A 54 -3.08 -1.53 9.38
CA PHE A 54 -2.37 -2.42 8.46
C PHE A 54 -1.53 -3.46 9.23
N PRO A 55 -1.41 -4.68 8.67
CA PRO A 55 -0.52 -5.68 9.24
C PRO A 55 0.95 -5.28 9.02
N ILE A 56 1.77 -5.47 10.05
CA ILE A 56 3.22 -5.28 9.94
C ILE A 56 3.80 -6.54 9.29
N SER A 57 4.57 -6.35 8.20
CA SER A 57 5.32 -7.44 7.59
C SER A 57 6.43 -7.90 8.53
N THR A 58 6.45 -9.19 8.89
CA THR A 58 7.46 -9.77 9.78
C THR A 58 8.53 -10.58 9.04
N VAL A 59 8.48 -10.62 7.71
CA VAL A 59 9.40 -11.38 6.86
C VAL A 59 10.22 -10.44 5.99
N GLU A 60 11.55 -10.62 5.99
CA GLU A 60 12.51 -9.77 5.26
C GLU A 60 12.22 -9.66 3.76
N SER A 61 11.68 -10.71 3.14
CA SER A 61 11.40 -10.74 1.69
C SER A 61 10.20 -9.89 1.27
N HIS A 62 9.37 -9.45 2.21
CA HIS A 62 8.24 -8.57 1.93
C HIS A 62 8.55 -7.18 2.50
N ALA A 63 8.91 -6.25 1.60
CA ALA A 63 9.26 -4.88 1.93
C ALA A 63 8.19 -4.12 2.74
N GLY A 64 6.95 -4.64 2.81
CA GLY A 64 5.92 -4.14 3.71
C GLY A 64 5.55 -2.69 3.43
N ARG A 65 5.43 -2.33 2.15
CA ARG A 65 5.13 -0.97 1.70
C ARG A 65 4.03 -0.95 0.65
N LEU A 66 3.18 0.07 0.71
CA LEU A 66 2.17 0.38 -0.29
C LEU A 66 2.75 1.41 -1.26
N ILE A 67 2.80 1.05 -2.54
CA ILE A 67 3.39 1.89 -3.60
C ILE A 67 2.26 2.46 -4.45
N PHE A 68 2.30 3.77 -4.69
CA PHE A 68 1.47 4.47 -5.64
C PHE A 68 2.36 4.99 -6.77
N GLY A 69 1.95 4.71 -7.99
CA GLY A 69 2.72 5.07 -9.18
C GLY A 69 2.00 4.63 -10.44
N LYS A 70 2.76 4.62 -11.53
CA LYS A 70 2.28 4.18 -12.86
C LYS A 70 3.13 3.02 -13.32
N ILE A 71 2.50 2.09 -14.05
CA ILE A 71 3.16 0.93 -14.62
C ILE A 71 2.57 0.65 -16.01
N GLY A 72 3.43 0.46 -17.00
CA GLY A 72 3.08 0.31 -18.41
C GLY A 72 4.25 0.62 -19.34
#